data_AF-A0A6L3XW57-F1
#
_entry.id   AF-A0A6L3XW57-F1
#
_cell.length_a   1.000
_cell.length_b   1.000
_cell.length_c   1.000
_cell.angle_alpha   90.00
_cell.angle_beta   90.00
_cell.angle_gamma   90.00
#
_symmetry.space_group_name_H-M   'P 1'
#
loop_
_entity.id
_entity.type
_entity.pdbx_description
1 polymer ?
#
loop_
_entity_poly.entity_id
_entity_poly.type
_entity_poly.pdbx_seq_one_letter_code
_entity_poly.pdbx_strand_id
1 'polypeptide(L)'
;IDLFGATLEQLPEIWQALVEAGFETGHAYGKSLRTVKSCVGSTWCRYGVQDSTGLAVRLEHRYKGLRAPHKIKMAVSGCTRECAEAQSKDVGVIATDKGWNLYLCGNGGMKPRHANLFASDLDDETLIRTVDRFLMFYIRTADRLQRTSTWMDNLEGGLDYLREVILNDSLGIAHELEQEMARVVETYQCEWQTTLNDPDRLALFRTAVNVPAAEENKRWQEICNIDEIPEQAGIGAHLGRKPIALFRFGKTVYALDDREPGSRANVLSRGILGDAAGEPVVISPLYKQRIRLRDGCQAESGAPAVRAWPVKIENGTVWVGNEELVMRAEAS
;
A
#
# COMPACT_ATOMS: atom_id res chain seq x y z
N ILE A 1 14.56 -6.79 -8.18
CA ILE A 1 15.53 -7.38 -7.23
C ILE A 1 14.82 -7.43 -5.90
N ASP A 2 14.86 -8.55 -5.21
CA ASP A 2 14.27 -8.66 -3.87
C ASP A 2 15.41 -8.67 -2.84
N LEU A 3 15.35 -7.74 -1.88
CA LEU A 3 16.29 -7.64 -0.77
C LEU A 3 15.59 -8.11 0.50
N PHE A 4 16.02 -9.26 1.05
CA PHE A 4 15.41 -9.87 2.23
C PHE A 4 16.29 -9.68 3.47
N GLY A 5 15.65 -9.59 4.64
CA GLY A 5 16.35 -9.52 5.93
C GLY A 5 16.53 -8.11 6.51
N ALA A 6 16.09 -7.06 5.81
CA ALA A 6 16.03 -5.72 6.37
C ALA A 6 15.05 -5.68 7.56
N THR A 7 15.50 -5.14 8.69
CA THR A 7 14.63 -4.85 9.83
C THR A 7 13.93 -3.49 9.63
N LEU A 8 12.87 -3.22 10.40
CA LEU A 8 12.05 -2.02 10.20
C LEU A 8 12.86 -0.74 10.40
N GLU A 9 13.67 -0.72 11.46
CA GLU A 9 14.52 0.40 11.86
C GLU A 9 15.63 0.69 10.86
N GLN A 10 16.01 -0.28 10.02
CA GLN A 10 16.98 -0.10 8.93
C GLN A 10 16.36 0.53 7.68
N LEU A 11 15.02 0.51 7.55
CA LEU A 11 14.38 0.95 6.31
C LEU A 11 14.67 2.42 5.97
N PRO A 12 14.67 3.39 6.90
CA PRO A 12 15.04 4.76 6.59
C PRO A 12 16.45 4.88 5.98
N GLU A 13 17.45 4.23 6.57
CA GLU A 13 18.83 4.26 6.06
C GLU A 13 18.95 3.60 4.68
N ILE A 14 18.31 2.45 4.50
CA ILE A 14 18.28 1.74 3.21
C ILE A 14 17.64 2.59 2.13
N TRP A 15 16.48 3.19 2.41
CA TRP A 15 15.78 4.03 1.44
C TRP A 15 16.50 5.34 1.16
N GLN A 16 17.18 5.93 2.16
CA GLN A 16 18.03 7.09 1.95
C GLN A 16 19.11 6.78 0.90
N ALA A 17 19.84 5.66 1.06
CA ALA A 17 20.87 5.25 0.11
C ALA A 17 20.30 4.96 -1.30
N LEU A 18 19.12 4.34 -1.38
CA LEU A 18 18.45 4.07 -2.65
C LEU A 18 18.04 5.37 -3.36
N VAL A 19 17.45 6.32 -2.63
CA VAL A 19 17.03 7.61 -3.16
C VAL A 19 18.23 8.44 -3.64
N GLU A 20 19.33 8.45 -2.88
CA GLU A 20 20.59 9.10 -3.29
C GLU A 20 21.18 8.50 -4.56
N ALA A 21 20.98 7.19 -4.78
CA ALA A 21 21.35 6.50 -6.01
C ALA A 21 20.35 6.70 -7.16
N GLY A 22 19.30 7.50 -6.97
CA GLY A 22 18.30 7.84 -7.98
C GLY A 22 17.13 6.85 -8.08
N PHE A 23 16.97 5.93 -7.12
CA PHE A 23 15.80 5.05 -7.08
C PHE A 23 14.58 5.76 -6.50
N GLU A 24 13.43 5.46 -7.06
CA GLU A 24 12.14 5.87 -6.54
C GLU A 24 11.36 4.67 -6.00
N THR A 25 10.36 4.96 -5.20
CA THR A 25 9.54 3.94 -4.57
C THR A 25 8.49 3.41 -5.52
N GLY A 26 8.54 2.12 -5.80
CA GLY A 26 7.45 1.39 -6.44
C GLY A 26 6.43 0.85 -5.44
N HIS A 27 5.31 0.36 -5.95
CA HIS A 27 4.20 -0.16 -5.13
C HIS A 27 4.04 -1.68 -5.26
N ALA A 28 5.06 -2.43 -4.83
CA ALA A 28 5.16 -3.88 -5.05
C ALA A 28 3.97 -4.69 -4.49
N TYR A 29 3.37 -4.26 -3.38
CA TYR A 29 2.21 -4.92 -2.75
C TYR A 29 0.91 -4.11 -2.84
N GLY A 30 0.97 -2.85 -3.25
CA GLY A 30 -0.18 -1.95 -3.37
C GLY A 30 -1.22 -2.41 -4.38
N LYS A 31 -2.42 -1.82 -4.26
CA LYS A 31 -3.48 -1.83 -5.28
C LYS A 31 -3.24 -0.65 -6.21
N SER A 32 -2.27 -0.86 -7.09
CA SER A 32 -1.58 0.19 -7.85
C SER A 32 -0.82 -0.44 -9.02
N LEU A 33 -0.15 0.38 -9.82
CA LEU A 33 0.78 -0.08 -10.84
C LEU A 33 1.91 -0.93 -10.23
N ARG A 34 2.22 -2.03 -10.93
CA ARG A 34 3.45 -2.82 -10.76
C ARG A 34 4.44 -2.46 -11.86
N THR A 35 5.71 -2.80 -11.65
CA THR A 35 6.77 -2.57 -12.63
C THR A 35 6.34 -2.93 -14.05
N VAL A 36 6.59 -2.01 -14.99
CA VAL A 36 6.24 -2.20 -16.39
C VAL A 36 7.29 -3.12 -17.03
N LYS A 37 6.90 -4.36 -17.35
CA LYS A 37 7.84 -5.33 -17.93
C LYS A 37 8.13 -4.97 -19.39
N SER A 38 9.39 -4.98 -19.80
CA SER A 38 9.77 -4.81 -21.21
C SER A 38 10.68 -5.93 -21.68
N CYS A 39 10.74 -6.12 -23.00
CA CYS A 39 11.91 -6.75 -23.60
C CYS A 39 12.95 -5.68 -23.97
N VAL A 40 14.14 -6.11 -24.38
CA VAL A 40 15.27 -5.21 -24.65
C VAL A 40 15.10 -4.32 -25.91
N GLY A 41 13.97 -4.45 -26.63
CA GLY A 41 13.59 -3.56 -27.73
C GLY A 41 14.55 -3.55 -28.92
N SER A 42 14.35 -2.60 -29.84
CA SER A 42 15.24 -2.33 -30.97
C SER A 42 16.64 -1.87 -30.54
N THR A 43 16.80 -1.42 -29.29
CA THR A 43 18.08 -1.01 -28.70
C THR A 43 19.10 -2.15 -28.66
N TRP A 44 18.67 -3.39 -28.38
CA TRP A 44 19.57 -4.53 -28.23
C TRP A 44 19.14 -5.80 -28.97
N CYS A 45 17.86 -5.94 -29.34
CA CYS A 45 17.36 -7.12 -30.02
C CYS A 45 17.37 -6.93 -31.52
N ARG A 46 18.00 -7.85 -32.26
CA ARG A 46 17.99 -7.87 -33.74
C ARG A 46 16.59 -7.98 -34.37
N TYR A 47 15.58 -8.40 -33.60
CA TYR A 47 14.19 -8.48 -34.03
C TYR A 47 13.32 -7.34 -33.49
N GLY A 48 13.90 -6.44 -32.68
CA GLY A 48 13.16 -5.31 -32.12
C GLY A 48 12.75 -4.37 -33.24
N VAL A 49 11.45 -4.13 -33.35
CA VAL A 49 10.85 -3.20 -34.31
C VAL A 49 10.86 -1.79 -33.73
N GLN A 50 10.58 -1.65 -32.43
CA GLN A 50 10.58 -0.37 -31.73
C GLN A 50 11.25 -0.44 -30.34
N ASP A 51 11.51 0.73 -29.76
CA ASP A 51 12.10 0.87 -28.42
C ASP A 51 11.06 0.58 -27.33
N SER A 52 10.90 -0.70 -27.01
CA SER A 52 10.03 -1.11 -25.91
C SER A 52 10.55 -0.73 -24.53
N THR A 53 11.85 -0.51 -24.37
CA THR A 53 12.42 -0.14 -23.08
C THR A 53 12.10 1.31 -22.76
N GLY A 54 12.32 2.23 -23.70
CA GLY A 54 11.96 3.65 -23.54
C GLY A 54 10.46 3.85 -23.30
N LEU A 55 9.60 3.17 -24.07
CA LEU A 55 8.15 3.25 -23.84
C LEU A 55 7.74 2.68 -22.48
N ALA A 56 8.32 1.55 -22.04
CA ALA A 56 8.00 0.99 -20.73
C ALA A 56 8.37 1.95 -19.59
N VAL A 57 9.53 2.60 -19.66
CA VAL A 57 9.96 3.63 -18.71
C VAL A 57 8.98 4.82 -18.71
N ARG A 58 8.54 5.27 -19.90
CA ARG A 58 7.55 6.34 -20.03
C ARG A 58 6.21 5.98 -19.37
N LEU A 59 5.70 4.77 -19.60
CA LEU A 59 4.47 4.29 -18.97
C LEU A 59 4.64 4.16 -17.45
N GLU A 60 5.78 3.66 -16.99
CA GLU A 60 6.07 3.53 -15.55
C GLU A 60 6.06 4.88 -14.85
N HIS A 61 6.80 5.87 -15.38
CA HIS A 61 6.83 7.22 -14.81
C HIS A 61 5.47 7.93 -14.86
N ARG A 62 4.67 7.70 -15.90
CA ARG A 62 3.33 8.29 -15.99
C ARG A 62 2.38 7.70 -14.96
N TYR A 63 2.42 6.39 -14.74
CA TYR A 63 1.38 5.68 -13.99
C TYR A 63 1.79 5.26 -12.58
N LYS A 64 3.03 5.49 -12.15
CA LYS A 64 3.56 5.09 -10.83
C LYS A 64 2.75 5.61 -9.64
N GLY A 65 2.09 6.76 -9.77
CA GLY A 65 1.24 7.36 -8.73
C GLY A 65 -0.15 6.74 -8.57
N LEU A 66 -0.57 5.86 -9.48
CA LEU A 66 -1.95 5.36 -9.49
C LEU A 66 -2.26 4.48 -8.27
N ARG A 67 -3.39 4.80 -7.64
CA ARG A 67 -4.15 3.89 -6.78
C ARG A 67 -5.35 3.40 -7.56
N ALA A 68 -5.64 2.11 -7.46
CA ALA A 68 -6.65 1.46 -8.27
C ALA A 68 -7.41 0.40 -7.46
N PRO A 69 -8.61 -0.03 -7.92
CA PRO A 69 -9.41 -1.06 -7.26
C PRO A 69 -8.63 -2.35 -6.98
N HIS A 70 -7.69 -2.68 -7.88
CA HIS A 70 -6.73 -3.76 -7.68
C HIS A 70 -5.37 -3.45 -8.35
N LYS A 71 -4.35 -4.28 -8.11
CA LYS A 71 -3.04 -4.21 -8.79
C LYS A 71 -3.18 -4.21 -10.31
N ILE A 72 -2.37 -3.39 -10.98
CA ILE A 72 -2.31 -3.25 -12.44
C ILE A 72 -0.94 -3.73 -12.90
N LYS A 73 -0.90 -4.63 -13.87
CA LYS A 73 0.34 -5.06 -14.54
C LYS A 73 0.34 -4.49 -15.95
N MET A 74 1.50 -4.01 -16.38
CA MET A 74 1.72 -3.57 -17.75
C MET A 74 2.94 -4.24 -18.36
N ALA A 75 2.97 -4.36 -19.68
CA ALA A 75 4.20 -4.71 -20.38
C ALA A 75 4.25 -4.19 -21.82
N VAL A 76 5.48 -3.99 -22.30
CA VAL A 76 5.78 -3.50 -23.65
C VAL A 76 6.73 -4.47 -24.36
N SER A 77 6.29 -5.03 -25.48
CA SER A 77 7.12 -5.87 -26.35
C SER A 77 7.50 -5.12 -27.62
N GLY A 78 8.80 -5.07 -27.92
CA GLY A 78 9.32 -4.40 -29.11
C GLY A 78 9.06 -5.15 -30.43
N CYS A 79 8.41 -6.31 -30.42
CA CYS A 79 7.95 -7.04 -31.61
C CYS A 79 6.93 -8.13 -31.22
N THR A 80 6.35 -8.79 -32.23
CA THR A 80 5.36 -9.87 -32.09
C THR A 80 5.88 -11.16 -31.45
N ARG A 81 7.20 -11.29 -31.22
CA ARG A 81 7.77 -12.39 -30.41
C ARG A 81 7.40 -12.29 -28.93
N GLU A 82 6.91 -11.14 -28.50
CA GLU A 82 6.17 -10.99 -27.24
C GLU A 82 6.97 -11.36 -25.97
N CYS A 83 8.29 -11.20 -25.97
CA CYS A 83 9.13 -11.61 -24.83
C CYS A 83 8.77 -10.94 -23.48
N ALA A 84 8.00 -9.84 -23.51
CA ALA A 84 7.52 -9.16 -22.30
C ALA A 84 6.22 -9.76 -21.73
N GLU A 85 5.59 -10.73 -22.39
CA GLU A 85 4.28 -11.31 -22.03
C GLU A 85 3.17 -10.25 -21.93
N ALA A 86 3.19 -9.25 -22.81
CA ALA A 86 2.20 -8.17 -22.94
C ALA A 86 0.75 -8.65 -22.95
N GLN A 87 0.43 -9.74 -23.65
CA GLN A 87 -0.93 -10.27 -23.75
C GLN A 87 -1.41 -10.93 -22.45
N SER A 88 -0.55 -11.07 -21.42
CA SER A 88 -0.96 -11.55 -20.08
C SER A 88 -1.23 -10.44 -19.07
N LYS A 89 -1.07 -9.17 -19.47
CA LYS A 89 -1.11 -8.00 -18.58
C LYS A 89 -2.44 -7.26 -18.67
N ASP A 90 -2.73 -6.44 -17.65
CA ASP A 90 -3.93 -5.59 -17.65
C ASP A 90 -3.84 -4.56 -18.79
N VAL A 91 -2.64 -4.06 -19.09
CA VAL A 91 -2.31 -3.26 -20.30
C VAL A 91 -1.07 -3.85 -20.98
N GLY A 92 -1.23 -4.38 -22.18
CA GLY A 92 -0.16 -4.93 -23.01
C GLY A 92 0.07 -4.07 -24.25
N VAL A 93 1.32 -3.79 -24.56
CA VAL A 93 1.69 -3.03 -25.76
C VAL A 93 2.66 -3.85 -26.61
N ILE A 94 2.40 -3.98 -27.91
CA ILE A 94 3.25 -4.72 -28.83
C ILE A 94 3.54 -3.86 -30.06
N ALA A 95 4.82 -3.68 -30.37
CA ALA A 95 5.26 -2.89 -31.52
C ALA A 95 4.82 -3.51 -32.85
N THR A 96 4.43 -2.64 -33.77
CA THR A 96 4.28 -2.91 -35.20
C THR A 96 5.22 -2.01 -36.00
N ASP A 97 5.25 -2.19 -37.31
CA ASP A 97 5.99 -1.31 -38.23
C ASP A 97 5.33 0.07 -38.39
N LYS A 98 4.07 0.23 -37.95
CA LYS A 98 3.28 1.47 -38.07
C LYS A 98 3.04 2.17 -36.74
N GLY A 99 3.29 1.52 -35.60
CA GLY A 99 2.99 2.06 -34.28
C GLY A 99 2.88 0.96 -33.24
N TRP A 100 1.84 1.02 -32.42
CA TRP A 100 1.65 0.12 -31.29
C TRP A 100 0.27 -0.53 -31.30
N ASN A 101 0.25 -1.86 -31.17
CA ASN A 101 -0.97 -2.58 -30.84
C ASN A 101 -1.17 -2.55 -29.32
N LEU A 102 -2.34 -2.08 -28.90
CA LEU A 102 -2.77 -2.02 -27.51
C LEU A 102 -3.67 -3.22 -27.20
N TYR A 103 -3.33 -3.97 -26.16
CA TYR A 103 -4.10 -5.09 -25.63
C TYR A 103 -4.54 -4.77 -24.20
N LEU A 104 -5.81 -5.05 -23.87
CA LEU A 104 -6.38 -4.71 -22.55
C LEU A 104 -7.01 -5.92 -21.84
N CYS A 105 -7.09 -5.82 -20.52
CA CYS A 105 -7.83 -6.74 -19.64
C CYS A 105 -7.29 -8.18 -19.56
N GLY A 106 -5.97 -8.36 -19.69
CA GLY A 106 -5.31 -9.65 -19.43
C GLY A 106 -5.11 -9.95 -17.94
N ASN A 107 -4.80 -11.20 -17.62
CA ASN A 107 -4.61 -11.64 -16.24
C ASN A 107 -3.61 -12.79 -16.09
N GLY A 108 -2.47 -12.53 -15.43
CA GLY A 108 -1.53 -13.56 -14.96
C GLY A 108 -1.73 -13.92 -13.49
N GLY A 109 -2.84 -14.60 -13.15
CA GLY A 109 -3.23 -15.00 -11.79
C GLY A 109 -3.96 -16.36 -11.76
N MET A 110 -4.74 -16.63 -10.70
CA MET A 110 -5.41 -17.94 -10.49
C MET A 110 -6.26 -18.41 -11.70
N LYS A 111 -6.95 -17.47 -12.36
CA LYS A 111 -7.66 -17.71 -13.62
C LYS A 111 -6.94 -16.95 -14.73
N PRO A 112 -5.96 -17.55 -15.43
CA PRO A 112 -5.22 -16.86 -16.46
C PRO A 112 -6.13 -16.48 -17.62
N ARG A 113 -5.89 -15.29 -18.20
CA ARG A 113 -6.68 -14.75 -19.32
C ARG A 113 -5.76 -13.92 -20.23
N HIS A 114 -5.86 -14.13 -21.54
CA HIS A 114 -5.21 -13.24 -22.49
C HIS A 114 -5.98 -11.92 -22.62
N ALA A 115 -5.24 -10.82 -22.68
CA ALA A 115 -5.74 -9.52 -23.04
C ALA A 115 -6.29 -9.54 -24.48
N ASN A 116 -7.28 -8.70 -24.75
CA ASN A 116 -7.85 -8.58 -26.08
C ASN A 116 -7.20 -7.43 -26.83
N LEU A 117 -6.96 -7.60 -28.14
CA LEU A 117 -6.54 -6.51 -29.01
C LEU A 117 -7.62 -5.41 -28.99
N PHE A 118 -7.25 -4.26 -28.46
CA PHE A 118 -8.16 -3.13 -28.26
C PHE A 118 -8.11 -2.17 -29.45
N ALA A 119 -6.90 -1.78 -29.85
CA ALA A 119 -6.62 -0.93 -30.99
C ALA A 119 -5.24 -1.26 -31.58
N SER A 120 -5.06 -0.97 -32.87
CA SER A 120 -3.85 -1.31 -33.61
C SER A 120 -3.14 -0.08 -34.15
N ASP A 121 -1.84 -0.19 -34.39
CA ASP A 121 -1.01 0.81 -35.08
C ASP A 121 -1.15 2.23 -34.51
N LEU A 122 -1.28 2.35 -33.18
CA LEU A 122 -1.37 3.62 -32.49
C LEU A 122 -0.02 4.33 -32.47
N ASP A 123 -0.01 5.64 -32.72
CA ASP A 123 1.12 6.48 -32.34
C ASP A 123 1.24 6.60 -30.81
N ASP A 124 2.38 7.10 -30.34
CA ASP A 124 2.71 7.26 -28.93
C ASP A 124 1.70 8.12 -28.13
N GLU A 125 1.21 9.21 -28.71
CA GLU A 125 0.30 10.15 -28.04
C GLU A 125 -1.09 9.53 -27.91
N THR A 126 -1.60 8.96 -29.00
CA THR A 126 -2.88 8.27 -29.05
C THR A 126 -2.88 7.05 -28.13
N LEU A 127 -1.78 6.28 -28.08
CA LEU A 127 -1.61 5.17 -27.16
C LEU A 127 -1.77 5.62 -25.71
N ILE A 128 -1.03 6.64 -25.29
CA ILE A 128 -1.06 7.13 -23.91
C ILE A 128 -2.43 7.66 -23.54
N ARG A 129 -3.03 8.49 -24.40
CA ARG A 129 -4.39 9.01 -24.19
C ARG A 129 -5.41 7.90 -24.02
N THR A 130 -5.30 6.84 -24.83
CA THR A 130 -6.18 5.66 -24.73
C THR A 130 -5.99 4.92 -23.41
N VAL A 131 -4.75 4.74 -22.96
CA VAL A 131 -4.44 4.10 -21.67
C VAL A 131 -4.91 4.96 -20.50
N ASP A 132 -4.75 6.28 -20.55
CA ASP A 132 -5.24 7.21 -19.51
C ASP A 132 -6.74 7.04 -19.29
N ARG A 133 -7.51 7.14 -20.38
CA ARG A 133 -8.97 6.98 -20.38
C ARG A 133 -9.37 5.61 -19.84
N PHE A 134 -8.74 4.54 -20.32
CA PHE A 134 -9.03 3.18 -19.86
C PHE A 134 -8.82 3.02 -18.35
N LEU A 135 -7.69 3.49 -17.84
CA LEU A 135 -7.33 3.37 -16.43
C LEU A 135 -8.27 4.17 -15.54
N MET A 136 -8.58 5.41 -15.90
CA MET A 136 -9.50 6.24 -15.13
C MET A 136 -10.93 5.70 -15.18
N PHE A 137 -11.39 5.23 -16.33
CA PHE A 137 -12.72 4.62 -16.45
C PHE A 137 -12.83 3.35 -15.59
N TYR A 138 -11.80 2.50 -15.61
CA TYR A 138 -11.71 1.33 -14.72
C TYR A 138 -11.73 1.74 -13.24
N ILE A 139 -10.95 2.75 -12.83
CA ILE A 139 -10.90 3.23 -11.44
C ILE A 139 -12.27 3.76 -11.00
N ARG A 140 -12.99 4.47 -11.87
CA ARG A 140 -14.32 5.02 -11.57
C ARG A 140 -15.41 3.97 -11.42
N THR A 141 -15.34 2.89 -12.19
CA THR A 141 -16.50 2.00 -12.40
C THR A 141 -16.33 0.60 -11.84
N ALA A 142 -15.11 0.18 -11.50
CA ALA A 142 -14.88 -1.16 -10.97
C ALA A 142 -15.09 -1.25 -9.45
N ASP A 143 -15.57 -2.41 -9.01
CA ASP A 143 -15.75 -2.73 -7.60
C ASP A 143 -14.40 -2.83 -6.87
N ARG A 144 -14.45 -2.60 -5.56
CA ARG A 144 -13.27 -2.76 -4.69
C ARG A 144 -12.70 -4.18 -4.80
N LEU A 145 -11.38 -4.28 -5.02
CA LEU A 145 -10.65 -5.54 -5.24
C LEU A 145 -11.00 -6.30 -6.54
N GLN A 146 -11.72 -5.69 -7.48
CA GLN A 146 -11.99 -6.27 -8.79
C GLN A 146 -10.78 -6.11 -9.73
N ARG A 147 -10.51 -7.10 -10.58
CA ARG A 147 -9.47 -7.02 -11.63
C ARG A 147 -10.05 -6.45 -12.92
N THR A 148 -9.22 -5.78 -13.73
CA THR A 148 -9.60 -5.29 -15.08
C THR A 148 -10.28 -6.37 -15.93
N SER A 149 -9.77 -7.60 -15.90
CA SER A 149 -10.37 -8.74 -16.61
C SER A 149 -11.80 -9.03 -16.17
N THR A 150 -12.03 -9.15 -14.86
CA THR A 150 -13.35 -9.47 -14.30
C THR A 150 -14.31 -8.30 -14.41
N TRP A 151 -13.79 -7.08 -14.28
CA TRP A 151 -14.55 -5.86 -14.51
C TRP A 151 -15.05 -5.81 -15.95
N MET A 152 -14.17 -6.01 -16.95
CA MET A 152 -14.56 -6.00 -18.36
C MET A 152 -15.54 -7.13 -18.70
N ASP A 153 -15.34 -8.34 -18.16
CA ASP A 153 -16.27 -9.47 -18.36
C ASP A 153 -17.68 -9.17 -17.79
N ASN A 154 -17.80 -8.28 -16.80
CA ASN A 154 -19.07 -7.88 -16.18
C ASN A 154 -19.71 -6.65 -16.83
N LEU A 155 -19.02 -5.96 -17.75
CA LEU A 155 -19.60 -4.82 -18.47
C LEU A 155 -20.57 -5.34 -19.54
N GLU A 156 -21.78 -4.78 -19.59
CA GLU A 156 -22.70 -5.03 -20.69
C GLU A 156 -22.08 -4.54 -22.01
N GLY A 157 -21.99 -5.42 -23.02
CA GLY A 157 -21.27 -5.15 -24.27
C GLY A 157 -19.74 -5.32 -24.19
N GLY A 158 -19.18 -5.60 -23.01
CA GLY A 158 -17.78 -5.97 -22.80
C GLY A 158 -16.77 -5.05 -23.49
N LEU A 159 -15.89 -5.63 -24.30
CA LEU A 159 -14.83 -4.90 -25.00
C LEU A 159 -15.37 -3.90 -26.03
N ASP A 160 -16.50 -4.19 -26.68
CA ASP A 160 -17.07 -3.29 -27.69
C ASP A 160 -17.64 -2.04 -27.03
N TYR A 161 -18.33 -2.20 -25.90
CA TYR A 161 -18.74 -1.06 -25.08
C TYR A 161 -17.53 -0.23 -24.62
N LEU A 162 -16.45 -0.87 -24.18
CA LEU A 162 -15.22 -0.15 -23.82
C LEU A 162 -14.64 0.63 -25.00
N ARG A 163 -14.68 0.10 -26.23
CA ARG A 163 -14.23 0.85 -27.42
C ARG A 163 -15.10 2.09 -27.64
N GLU A 164 -16.42 1.96 -27.53
CA GLU A 164 -17.32 3.10 -27.68
C GLU A 164 -17.03 4.20 -26.65
N VAL A 165 -16.81 3.84 -25.39
CA VAL A 165 -16.54 4.82 -24.33
C VAL A 165 -15.15 5.45 -24.50
N ILE A 166 -14.11 4.65 -24.76
CA ILE A 166 -12.72 5.10 -24.68
C ILE A 166 -12.22 5.71 -26.00
N LEU A 167 -12.59 5.14 -27.14
CA LEU A 167 -12.15 5.59 -28.46
C LEU A 167 -13.13 6.59 -29.08
N ASN A 168 -14.44 6.30 -28.99
CA ASN A 168 -15.48 7.11 -29.63
C ASN A 168 -16.12 8.14 -28.71
N ASP A 169 -15.71 8.19 -27.43
CA ASP A 169 -16.24 9.09 -26.41
C ASP A 169 -17.77 9.09 -26.33
N SER A 170 -18.39 7.91 -26.40
CA SER A 170 -19.85 7.77 -26.44
C SER A 170 -20.57 8.34 -25.22
N LEU A 171 -19.85 8.55 -24.11
CA LEU A 171 -20.35 9.15 -22.88
C LEU A 171 -19.97 10.63 -22.72
N GLY A 172 -19.11 11.19 -23.59
CA GLY A 172 -18.65 12.58 -23.49
C GLY A 172 -17.75 12.88 -22.28
N ILE A 173 -17.05 11.87 -21.76
CA ILE A 173 -16.23 11.96 -20.53
C ILE A 173 -14.73 11.84 -20.80
N ALA A 174 -14.30 11.62 -22.04
CA ALA A 174 -12.89 11.37 -22.37
C ALA A 174 -11.95 12.47 -21.86
N HIS A 175 -12.33 13.73 -22.04
CA HIS A 175 -11.53 14.86 -21.56
C HIS A 175 -11.43 14.91 -20.03
N GLU A 176 -12.51 14.56 -19.33
CA GLU A 176 -12.53 14.50 -17.87
C GLU A 176 -11.57 13.40 -17.35
N LEU A 177 -11.62 12.22 -17.95
CA LEU A 177 -10.72 11.11 -17.62
C LEU A 177 -9.24 11.49 -17.86
N GLU A 178 -8.93 12.20 -18.95
CA GLU A 178 -7.58 12.69 -19.21
C GLU A 178 -7.11 13.71 -18.17
N GLN A 179 -7.98 14.64 -17.77
CA GLN A 179 -7.67 15.62 -16.72
C GLN A 179 -7.43 14.96 -15.37
N GLU A 180 -8.19 13.93 -15.01
CA GLU A 180 -7.97 13.16 -13.79
C GLU A 180 -6.61 12.47 -13.79
N MET A 181 -6.26 11.82 -14.89
CA MET A 181 -4.94 11.21 -15.03
C MET A 181 -3.82 12.26 -14.96
N ALA A 182 -4.00 13.41 -15.61
CA ALA A 182 -3.03 14.51 -15.55
C ALA A 182 -2.78 14.97 -14.11
N ARG A 183 -3.84 15.13 -13.30
CA ARG A 183 -3.70 15.46 -11.86
C ARG A 183 -2.92 14.39 -11.09
N VAL A 184 -3.16 13.10 -11.35
CA VAL A 184 -2.39 12.02 -10.72
C VAL A 184 -0.90 12.14 -11.07
N VAL A 185 -0.58 12.40 -12.33
CA VAL A 185 0.80 12.58 -12.81
C VAL A 185 1.45 13.79 -12.15
N GLU A 186 0.78 14.94 -12.16
CA GLU A 186 1.30 16.23 -11.69
C GLU A 186 1.50 16.28 -10.17
N THR A 187 0.67 15.56 -9.42
CA THR A 187 0.71 15.53 -7.96
C THR A 187 1.53 14.38 -7.37
N TYR A 188 2.15 13.55 -8.22
CA TYR A 188 2.94 12.42 -7.74
C TYR A 188 4.09 12.87 -6.83
N GLN A 189 4.22 12.18 -5.70
CA GLN A 189 5.36 12.31 -4.80
C GLN A 189 5.89 10.91 -4.44
N CYS A 190 7.21 10.79 -4.36
CA CYS A 190 7.85 9.58 -3.89
C CYS A 190 7.59 9.42 -2.38
N GLU A 191 6.89 8.35 -1.99
CA GLU A 191 6.42 8.16 -0.61
C GLU A 191 7.58 8.08 0.40
N TRP A 192 8.71 7.48 0.01
CA TRP A 192 9.89 7.43 0.87
C TRP A 192 10.65 8.74 0.90
N GLN A 193 10.71 9.50 -0.20
CA GLN A 193 11.27 10.85 -0.13
C GLN A 193 10.47 11.73 0.84
N THR A 194 9.13 11.67 0.78
CA THR A 194 8.26 12.37 1.74
C THR A 194 8.48 11.87 3.17
N THR A 195 8.65 10.56 3.36
CA THR A 195 8.91 9.95 4.67
C THR A 195 10.25 10.37 5.27
N LEU A 196 11.31 10.37 4.47
CA LEU A 196 12.66 10.75 4.90
C LEU A 196 12.76 12.24 5.28
N ASN A 197 11.91 13.08 4.68
CA ASN A 197 11.85 14.51 4.95
C ASN A 197 10.92 14.89 6.13
N ASP A 198 10.30 13.92 6.80
CA ASP A 198 9.29 14.13 7.83
C ASP A 198 9.70 13.40 9.14
N PRO A 199 10.15 14.14 10.18
CA PRO A 199 10.57 13.56 11.45
C PRO A 199 9.51 12.70 12.15
N ASP A 200 8.22 13.06 12.02
CA ASP A 200 7.12 12.33 12.65
C ASP A 200 6.90 10.98 11.96
N ARG A 201 7.08 10.93 10.63
CA ARG A 201 7.04 9.66 9.89
C ARG A 201 8.26 8.80 10.17
N LEU A 202 9.44 9.39 10.33
CA LEU A 202 10.65 8.66 10.72
C LEU A 202 10.50 7.99 12.09
N ALA A 203 9.79 8.63 13.04
CA ALA A 203 9.54 8.08 14.36
C ALA A 203 8.80 6.72 14.31
N LEU A 204 7.98 6.47 13.27
CA LEU A 204 7.25 5.21 13.09
C LEU A 204 8.19 3.99 12.89
N PHE A 205 9.43 4.21 12.45
CA PHE A 205 10.40 3.13 12.20
C PHE A 205 11.18 2.71 13.44
N ARG A 206 11.02 3.41 14.58
CA ARG A 206 11.58 2.98 15.86
C ARG A 206 10.83 1.77 16.40
N THR A 207 11.55 0.82 17.01
CA THR A 207 10.97 -0.43 17.52
C THR A 207 10.48 -0.35 18.95
N ALA A 208 11.19 0.39 19.80
CA ALA A 208 10.76 0.63 21.17
C ALA A 208 11.24 1.99 21.69
N VAL A 209 10.55 2.53 22.69
CA VAL A 209 10.94 3.77 23.39
C VAL A 209 11.89 3.54 24.57
N ASN A 210 12.01 2.31 25.07
CA ASN A 210 12.89 1.97 26.19
C ASN A 210 13.43 0.53 26.10
N VAL A 211 14.42 0.23 26.93
CA VAL A 211 15.05 -1.09 27.06
C VAL A 211 14.50 -1.87 28.26
N PRO A 212 14.57 -3.22 28.26
CA PRO A 212 14.16 -4.04 29.40
C PRO A 212 14.92 -3.65 30.68
N ALA A 213 14.20 -3.47 31.78
CA ALA A 213 14.78 -3.18 33.10
C ALA A 213 14.90 -4.48 33.93
N ALA A 214 15.92 -4.53 34.79
CA ALA A 214 16.12 -5.67 35.71
C ALA A 214 15.18 -5.64 36.94
N GLU A 215 14.69 -4.46 37.33
CA GLU A 215 13.84 -4.28 38.51
C GLU A 215 12.35 -4.29 38.13
N GLU A 216 11.59 -5.28 38.62
CA GLU A 216 10.14 -5.43 38.38
C GLU A 216 9.27 -4.87 39.54
N ASN A 217 9.90 -4.36 40.60
CA ASN A 217 9.23 -4.14 41.90
C ASN A 217 8.61 -2.75 42.13
N LYS A 218 8.66 -1.83 41.14
CA LYS A 218 8.01 -0.52 41.27
C LYS A 218 6.56 -0.60 40.77
N ARG A 219 5.61 -0.15 41.60
CA ARG A 219 4.17 -0.10 41.25
C ARG A 219 3.90 0.67 39.94
N TRP A 220 4.67 1.72 39.71
CA TRP A 220 4.66 2.53 38.50
C TRP A 220 6.08 2.62 37.95
N GLN A 221 6.21 2.42 36.64
CA GLN A 221 7.47 2.58 35.92
C GLN A 221 7.36 3.78 34.97
N GLU A 222 8.39 4.61 34.98
CA GLU A 222 8.60 5.64 33.95
C GLU A 222 8.98 4.97 32.63
N ILE A 223 8.29 5.31 31.53
CA ILE A 223 8.53 4.69 30.23
C ILE A 223 9.22 5.64 29.25
N CYS A 224 8.60 6.77 28.93
CA CYS A 224 9.08 7.74 27.94
C CYS A 224 8.35 9.07 28.06
N ASN A 225 8.78 10.09 27.33
CA ASN A 225 7.98 11.28 27.08
C ASN A 225 6.84 10.97 26.07
N ILE A 226 5.67 11.61 26.24
CA ILE A 226 4.52 11.41 25.36
C ILE A 226 4.82 11.69 23.88
N ASP A 227 5.74 12.61 23.60
CA ASP A 227 6.12 12.98 22.22
C ASP A 227 7.02 11.94 21.54
N GLU A 228 7.50 10.95 22.28
CA GLU A 228 8.18 9.78 21.72
C GLU A 228 7.19 8.73 21.19
N ILE A 229 5.90 8.87 21.51
CA ILE A 229 4.82 8.04 20.99
C ILE A 229 4.12 8.82 19.88
N PRO A 230 4.13 8.34 18.62
CA PRO A 230 3.45 9.05 17.53
C PRO A 230 1.94 9.16 17.76
N GLU A 231 1.35 10.33 17.50
CA GLU A 231 -0.01 10.74 17.96
C GLU A 231 -1.18 9.83 17.57
N GLN A 232 -1.02 9.03 16.51
CA GLN A 232 -2.03 8.12 15.98
C GLN A 232 -1.42 6.75 15.64
N ALA A 233 -0.45 6.30 16.45
CA ALA A 233 0.20 5.03 16.25
C ALA A 233 0.54 4.33 17.56
N GLY A 234 1.00 3.09 17.44
CA GLY A 234 1.62 2.36 18.52
C GLY A 234 3.15 2.35 18.44
N ILE A 235 3.78 2.12 19.58
CA ILE A 235 5.21 1.88 19.72
C ILE A 235 5.48 0.81 20.79
N GLY A 236 6.49 -0.02 20.56
CA GLY A 236 6.90 -1.01 21.55
C GLY A 236 7.50 -0.35 22.79
N ALA A 237 7.36 -0.98 23.94
CA ALA A 237 8.00 -0.60 25.18
C ALA A 237 8.18 -1.82 26.09
N HIS A 238 8.88 -1.61 27.21
CA HIS A 238 9.15 -2.62 28.21
C HIS A 238 8.68 -2.16 29.59
N LEU A 239 7.88 -3.00 30.24
CA LEU A 239 7.49 -2.91 31.64
C LEU A 239 8.25 -4.00 32.42
N GLY A 240 9.34 -3.63 33.08
CA GLY A 240 10.37 -4.57 33.53
C GLY A 240 10.95 -5.32 32.32
N ARG A 241 10.77 -6.64 32.30
CA ARG A 241 11.14 -7.50 31.16
C ARG A 241 9.97 -7.80 30.22
N LYS A 242 8.76 -7.33 30.53
CA LYS A 242 7.56 -7.64 29.74
C LYS A 242 7.45 -6.68 28.56
N PRO A 243 7.35 -7.18 27.32
CA PRO A 243 7.07 -6.35 26.16
C PRO A 243 5.60 -5.88 26.19
N ILE A 244 5.41 -4.58 26.14
CA ILE A 244 4.12 -3.91 26.08
C ILE A 244 4.05 -3.01 24.84
N ALA A 245 2.85 -2.74 24.37
CA ALA A 245 2.60 -1.77 23.31
C ALA A 245 1.96 -0.53 23.93
N LEU A 246 2.57 0.63 23.68
CA LEU A 246 1.94 1.92 23.95
C LEU A 246 1.22 2.39 22.70
N PHE A 247 0.03 2.97 22.85
CA PHE A 247 -0.73 3.56 21.76
C PHE A 247 -1.15 4.97 22.15
N ARG A 248 -0.83 5.96 21.31
CA ARG A 248 -1.34 7.32 21.48
C ARG A 248 -2.49 7.53 20.51
N PHE A 249 -3.61 8.00 21.03
CA PHE A 249 -4.80 8.36 20.27
C PHE A 249 -5.17 9.79 20.66
N GLY A 250 -4.62 10.76 19.93
CA GLY A 250 -4.66 12.17 20.29
C GLY A 250 -3.85 12.45 21.55
N LYS A 251 -4.51 12.87 22.63
CA LYS A 251 -3.86 13.20 23.92
C LYS A 251 -3.85 12.05 24.93
N THR A 252 -4.52 10.95 24.63
CA THR A 252 -4.62 9.80 25.53
C THR A 252 -3.61 8.74 25.11
N VAL A 253 -2.98 8.12 26.11
CA VAL A 253 -2.08 6.98 25.92
C VAL A 253 -2.67 5.74 26.57
N TYR A 254 -2.64 4.64 25.84
CA TYR A 254 -3.08 3.31 26.27
C TYR A 254 -1.90 2.35 26.26
N ALA A 255 -1.94 1.33 27.10
CA ALA A 255 -0.90 0.31 27.17
C ALA A 255 -1.53 -1.09 27.18
N LEU A 256 -1.09 -1.96 26.27
CA LEU A 256 -1.51 -3.36 26.17
C LEU A 256 -0.28 -4.28 26.15
N ASP A 257 -0.45 -5.59 26.32
CA ASP A 257 0.62 -6.54 25.94
C ASP A 257 0.96 -6.35 24.44
N ASP A 258 2.26 -6.33 24.08
CA ASP A 258 2.66 -6.16 22.66
C ASP A 258 2.41 -7.44 21.83
N ARG A 259 1.95 -8.50 22.47
CA ARG A 259 1.78 -9.80 21.85
C ARG A 259 0.54 -9.81 20.94
N GLU A 260 0.73 -10.20 19.68
CA GLU A 260 -0.38 -10.48 18.76
C GLU A 260 -1.24 -11.63 19.30
N PRO A 261 -2.57 -11.45 19.46
CA PRO A 261 -3.46 -12.53 19.89
C PRO A 261 -3.39 -13.73 18.95
N GLY A 262 -3.26 -14.93 19.52
CA GLY A 262 -3.14 -16.17 18.74
C GLY A 262 -1.74 -16.44 18.16
N SER A 263 -0.76 -15.56 18.39
CA SER A 263 0.64 -15.74 17.99
C SER A 263 1.60 -15.65 19.20
N ARG A 264 2.90 -15.82 18.96
CA ARG A 264 3.99 -15.50 19.90
C ARG A 264 4.75 -14.23 19.50
N ALA A 265 4.34 -13.56 18.42
CA ALA A 265 4.98 -12.35 17.93
C ALA A 265 4.61 -11.14 18.80
N ASN A 266 5.61 -10.33 19.18
CA ASN A 266 5.43 -9.04 19.83
C ASN A 266 5.42 -7.96 18.75
N VAL A 267 4.23 -7.70 18.22
CA VAL A 267 4.03 -6.79 17.08
C VAL A 267 2.76 -5.97 17.20
N LEU A 268 1.98 -6.08 18.28
CA LEU A 268 0.68 -5.42 18.39
C LEU A 268 0.81 -3.89 18.33
N SER A 269 1.92 -3.35 18.83
CA SER A 269 2.35 -1.95 18.66
C SER A 269 2.36 -1.47 17.21
N ARG A 270 2.41 -2.38 16.23
CA ARG A 270 2.34 -2.09 14.78
C ARG A 270 0.94 -2.14 14.21
N GLY A 271 -0.07 -2.36 15.06
CA GLY A 271 -1.46 -2.37 14.65
C GLY A 271 -1.92 -0.99 14.19
N ILE A 272 -2.96 -0.99 13.36
CA ILE A 272 -3.55 0.24 12.84
C ILE A 272 -4.56 0.73 13.87
N LEU A 273 -4.40 1.98 14.34
CA LEU A 273 -5.39 2.59 15.21
C LEU A 273 -6.63 3.00 14.43
N GLY A 274 -7.78 2.94 15.08
CA GLY A 274 -9.05 3.35 14.52
C GLY A 274 -10.11 3.55 15.59
N ASP A 275 -11.30 3.89 15.12
CA ASP A 275 -12.50 4.04 15.94
C ASP A 275 -13.54 3.01 15.50
N ALA A 276 -14.15 2.33 16.48
CA ALA A 276 -15.25 1.41 16.27
C ALA A 276 -16.48 1.89 17.07
N ALA A 277 -17.25 2.79 16.47
CA ALA A 277 -18.47 3.36 17.06
C ALA A 277 -18.19 4.14 18.37
N GLY A 278 -17.16 5.00 18.34
CA GLY A 278 -16.72 5.81 19.47
C GLY A 278 -15.71 5.11 20.39
N GLU A 279 -15.37 3.85 20.09
CA GLU A 279 -14.40 3.08 20.85
C GLU A 279 -13.03 3.07 20.17
N PRO A 280 -11.97 3.56 20.83
CA PRO A 280 -10.62 3.50 20.29
C PRO A 280 -10.12 2.05 20.24
N VAL A 281 -9.72 1.60 19.04
CA VAL A 281 -9.28 0.23 18.79
C VAL A 281 -7.92 0.20 18.10
N VAL A 282 -7.19 -0.88 18.29
CA VAL A 282 -6.08 -1.31 17.45
C VAL A 282 -6.50 -2.51 16.61
N ILE A 283 -6.24 -2.46 15.31
CA ILE A 283 -6.39 -3.58 14.38
C ILE A 283 -5.07 -4.35 14.36
N SER A 284 -5.09 -5.58 14.87
CA SER A 284 -3.90 -6.40 15.05
C SER A 284 -3.19 -6.70 13.71
N PRO A 285 -1.85 -6.64 13.62
CA PRO A 285 -1.15 -6.78 12.35
C PRO A 285 -1.37 -8.09 11.60
N LEU A 286 -1.36 -9.24 12.30
CA LEU A 286 -1.34 -10.54 11.63
C LEU A 286 -2.75 -11.04 11.31
N TYR A 287 -3.67 -10.93 12.26
CA TYR A 287 -5.00 -11.53 12.14
C TYR A 287 -6.14 -10.52 12.00
N LYS A 288 -5.82 -9.22 11.95
CA LYS A 288 -6.80 -8.13 11.73
C LYS A 288 -7.92 -8.12 12.77
N GLN A 289 -7.62 -8.53 14.00
CA GLN A 289 -8.57 -8.48 15.10
C GLN A 289 -8.70 -7.03 15.58
N ARG A 290 -9.93 -6.56 15.80
CA ARG A 290 -10.17 -5.23 16.40
C ARG A 290 -10.16 -5.38 17.92
N ILE A 291 -9.19 -4.75 18.57
CA ILE A 291 -8.97 -4.84 20.01
C ILE A 291 -9.14 -3.46 20.60
N ARG A 292 -10.00 -3.32 21.62
CA ARG A 292 -10.21 -2.06 22.32
C ARG A 292 -8.96 -1.66 23.08
N LEU A 293 -8.53 -0.42 22.90
CA LEU A 293 -7.35 0.12 23.59
C LEU A 293 -7.57 0.26 25.10
N ARG A 294 -8.81 0.51 25.52
CA ARG A 294 -9.12 0.77 26.94
C ARG A 294 -8.95 -0.44 27.85
N ASP A 295 -9.17 -1.65 27.34
CA ASP A 295 -9.30 -2.87 28.16
C ASP A 295 -8.71 -4.13 27.51
N GLY A 296 -8.23 -4.07 26.26
CA GLY A 296 -7.62 -5.21 25.59
C GLY A 296 -8.60 -6.30 25.15
N CYS A 297 -9.91 -6.05 25.20
CA CYS A 297 -10.94 -6.97 24.71
C CYS A 297 -11.18 -6.81 23.20
N GLN A 298 -11.65 -7.87 22.54
CA GLN A 298 -12.14 -7.79 21.17
C GLN A 298 -13.35 -6.86 21.07
N ALA A 299 -13.39 -5.99 20.08
CA ALA A 299 -14.47 -5.03 19.89
C ALA A 299 -15.82 -5.71 19.60
N GLU A 300 -15.80 -6.85 18.91
CA GLU A 300 -17.01 -7.55 18.47
C GLU A 300 -17.60 -8.46 19.54
N SER A 301 -16.77 -9.22 20.24
CA SER A 301 -17.21 -10.26 21.18
C SER A 301 -17.13 -9.84 22.64
N GLY A 302 -16.36 -8.79 22.96
CA GLY A 302 -16.00 -8.43 24.33
C GLY A 302 -15.07 -9.42 25.03
N ALA A 303 -14.64 -10.49 24.34
CA ALA A 303 -13.73 -11.48 24.91
C ALA A 303 -12.33 -10.87 25.14
N PRO A 304 -11.64 -11.22 26.23
CA PRO A 304 -10.26 -10.79 26.46
C PRO A 304 -9.34 -11.25 25.31
N ALA A 305 -8.59 -10.33 24.72
CA ALA A 305 -7.61 -10.64 23.66
C ALA A 305 -6.17 -10.48 24.16
N VAL A 306 -5.89 -9.38 24.85
CA VAL A 306 -4.61 -9.04 25.49
C VAL A 306 -4.88 -8.35 26.82
N ARG A 307 -3.88 -8.35 27.70
CA ARG A 307 -3.96 -7.59 28.94
C ARG A 307 -3.80 -6.10 28.65
N ALA A 308 -4.52 -5.28 29.40
CA ALA A 308 -4.34 -3.84 29.46
C ALA A 308 -3.58 -3.43 30.72
N TRP A 309 -2.80 -2.35 30.62
CA TRP A 309 -1.98 -1.83 31.70
C TRP A 309 -2.43 -0.40 32.04
N PRO A 310 -2.52 -0.03 33.34
CA PRO A 310 -2.84 1.33 33.74
C PRO A 310 -1.78 2.31 33.24
N VAL A 311 -2.22 3.42 32.67
CA VAL A 311 -1.34 4.50 32.18
C VAL A 311 -1.70 5.80 32.89
N LYS A 312 -0.69 6.60 33.24
CA LYS A 312 -0.86 8.00 33.62
C LYS A 312 0.18 8.87 32.94
N ILE A 313 -0.15 10.14 32.73
CA ILE A 313 0.76 11.14 32.16
C ILE A 313 0.98 12.23 33.21
N GLU A 314 2.23 12.45 33.60
CA GLU A 314 2.61 13.47 34.59
C GLU A 314 3.73 14.33 34.00
N ASN A 315 3.48 15.64 33.84
CA ASN A 315 4.43 16.59 33.25
C ASN A 315 4.98 16.16 31.86
N GLY A 316 4.15 15.52 31.03
CA GLY A 316 4.54 15.00 29.72
C GLY A 316 5.21 13.62 29.76
N THR A 317 5.51 13.08 30.94
CA THR A 317 6.08 11.75 31.11
C THR A 317 4.99 10.69 31.20
N VAL A 318 5.12 9.62 30.43
CA VAL A 318 4.23 8.46 30.42
C VAL A 318 4.71 7.43 31.45
N TRP A 319 3.82 7.07 32.36
CA TRP A 319 4.04 6.05 33.39
C TRP A 319 3.08 4.89 33.19
N VAL A 320 3.57 3.66 33.36
CA VAL A 320 2.77 2.43 33.26
C VAL A 320 2.80 1.66 34.58
N GLY A 321 1.63 1.24 35.04
CA GLY A 321 1.46 0.45 36.26
C GLY A 321 1.78 -1.03 36.03
N ASN A 322 2.37 -1.70 37.03
CA ASN A 322 2.74 -3.12 36.94
C ASN A 322 1.63 -4.12 37.34
N GLU A 323 0.44 -3.62 37.70
CA GLU A 323 -0.77 -4.39 37.96
C GLU A 323 -1.72 -4.29 36.76
N GLU A 324 -2.31 -5.40 36.33
CA GLU A 324 -3.23 -5.45 35.19
C GLU A 324 -4.47 -4.57 35.43
N LEU A 325 -4.90 -3.86 34.38
CA LEU A 325 -6.12 -3.07 34.40
C LEU A 325 -7.34 -3.99 34.33
N VAL A 326 -7.93 -4.32 35.48
CA VAL A 326 -9.19 -5.06 35.54
C VAL A 326 -10.35 -4.06 35.59
N MET A 327 -10.95 -3.75 34.43
CA MET A 327 -12.21 -3.02 34.41
C MET A 327 -13.31 -3.92 34.98
N ARG A 328 -13.86 -3.55 36.14
CA ARG A 328 -15.09 -4.18 36.65
C ARG A 328 -16.20 -3.89 35.65
N ALA A 329 -16.90 -4.92 35.19
CA ALA A 329 -18.12 -4.75 34.44
C ALA A 329 -19.10 -3.94 35.32
N GLU A 330 -19.32 -2.66 35.00
CA GLU A 330 -20.49 -1.96 35.47
C GLU A 330 -21.68 -2.59 34.76
N ALA A 331 -22.31 -3.55 35.43
CA ALA A 331 -23.66 -3.97 35.09
C ALA A 331 -24.57 -2.76 35.30
N SER A 332 -25.15 -2.25 34.22
CA SER A 332 -26.34 -1.39 34.22
C SER A 332 -27.38 -2.05 33.33
#